data_AF-A0A4R5BKC9-F1
#
_entry.id   AF-A0A4R5BKC9-F1
#
_cell.length_a   1.000
_cell.length_b   1.000
_cell.length_c   1.000
_cell.angle_alpha   90.00
_cell.angle_beta   90.00
_cell.angle_gamma   90.00
#
_symmetry.space_group_name_H-M   'P 1'
#
loop_
_entity.id
_entity.type
_entity.pdbx_description
1 polymer ?
#
loop_
_entity_poly.entity_id
_entity_poly.type
_entity_poly.pdbx_seq_one_letter_code
_entity_poly.pdbx_strand_id
1 'polypeptide(L)'
;MKAVAACAAALTLPLLLIVLLTGHNTASGADPESAGAPTAFAKTDIPPAYLRWYQDAAATCPGLPWNILAAIGSVESDHGRSRLPGIHSGQNPAGAGGPMQFLAATWTAYGIDGDHDGRTDRYNPADAIHGAARYLCANHAGKGGRHLYQAIWRYNHADWYVRKVLVQARRYATATSTGSRRGALAVRAALRWLGTPYAWGGGGTTGPGYGIAQGAGIKGFDCSGLAQYAWAQAGIHIPRIAADQYNAGTGRDPFAGGPLPAVMYRIMHETPD
;
A
#
# COMPACT_ATOMS: atom_id res chain seq x y z
N MET A 1 43.83 -11.00 61.85
CA MET A 1 43.53 -10.25 60.62
C MET A 1 43.98 -11.08 59.42
N LYS A 2 43.13 -11.10 58.39
CA LYS A 2 43.22 -11.79 57.08
C LYS A 2 44.50 -11.37 56.31
N ALA A 3 45.06 -12.05 55.32
CA ALA A 3 44.74 -13.26 54.56
C ALA A 3 46.02 -13.76 53.85
N VAL A 4 45.98 -15.04 53.47
CA VAL A 4 46.99 -15.83 52.74
C VAL A 4 47.06 -15.43 51.27
N ALA A 5 48.27 -15.37 50.73
CA ALA A 5 48.55 -15.31 49.30
C ALA A 5 48.79 -16.73 48.74
N ALA A 6 48.16 -17.05 47.61
CA ALA A 6 48.54 -18.18 46.77
C ALA A 6 48.26 -17.85 45.29
N CYS A 7 49.33 -17.87 44.49
CA CYS A 7 49.28 -17.91 43.03
C CYS A 7 48.94 -19.34 42.56
N ALA A 8 48.12 -19.46 41.52
CA ALA A 8 47.96 -20.67 40.74
C ALA A 8 47.70 -20.29 39.26
N ALA A 9 48.14 -21.18 38.37
CA ALA A 9 48.47 -20.93 36.98
C ALA A 9 47.31 -21.06 35.97
N ALA A 10 47.49 -20.36 34.85
CA ALA A 10 47.15 -20.63 33.44
C ALA A 10 46.07 -21.67 33.07
N LEU A 11 45.08 -21.23 32.27
CA LEU A 11 44.59 -21.77 30.97
C LEU A 11 43.11 -21.42 30.76
N THR A 12 42.78 -20.52 29.83
CA THR A 12 41.46 -20.49 29.17
C THR A 12 41.56 -19.96 27.73
N LEU A 13 40.83 -20.65 26.83
CA LEU A 13 40.78 -20.52 25.37
C LEU A 13 40.38 -19.12 24.86
N PRO A 14 40.73 -18.77 23.59
CA PRO A 14 40.19 -17.57 22.96
C PRO A 14 38.68 -17.76 22.74
N LEU A 15 37.89 -16.85 23.32
CA LEU A 15 36.45 -16.81 23.13
C LEU A 15 36.15 -16.45 21.66
N LEU A 16 35.78 -17.47 20.88
CA LEU A 16 35.26 -17.34 19.53
C LEU A 16 33.98 -16.50 19.58
N LEU A 17 34.02 -15.28 19.05
CA LEU A 17 32.84 -14.44 18.86
C LEU A 17 31.97 -15.07 17.77
N ILE A 18 31.02 -15.92 18.15
CA ILE A 18 29.94 -16.35 17.27
C ILE A 18 29.02 -15.15 17.08
N VAL A 19 29.24 -14.39 16.00
CA VAL A 19 28.25 -13.45 15.47
C VAL A 19 27.12 -14.32 14.90
N LEU A 20 26.10 -14.55 15.72
CA LEU A 20 24.78 -14.95 15.23
C LEU A 20 24.25 -13.80 14.37
N LEU A 21 24.54 -13.85 13.07
CA LEU A 21 23.78 -13.12 12.07
C LEU A 21 22.35 -13.64 12.12
N THR A 22 21.53 -13.05 12.98
CA THR A 22 20.08 -13.11 12.79
C THR A 22 19.80 -12.35 11.51
N GLY A 23 19.75 -13.10 10.41
CA GLY A 23 19.22 -12.64 9.15
C GLY A 23 17.77 -12.24 9.38
N HIS A 24 17.56 -10.98 9.71
CA HIS A 24 16.25 -10.36 9.66
C HIS A 24 15.89 -10.27 8.19
N ASN A 25 15.18 -11.28 7.70
CA ASN A 25 14.47 -11.20 6.44
C ASN A 25 13.34 -10.18 6.62
N THR A 26 13.67 -8.89 6.54
CA THR A 26 12.68 -7.82 6.38
C THR A 26 12.10 -7.94 4.97
N ALA A 27 11.10 -8.80 4.82
CA ALA A 27 10.20 -8.74 3.68
C ALA A 27 9.43 -7.42 3.77
N SER A 28 9.98 -6.35 3.20
CA SER A 28 9.34 -5.04 3.09
C SER A 28 8.10 -5.13 2.20
N GLY A 29 6.94 -5.38 2.81
CA GLY A 29 5.69 -4.82 2.34
C GLY A 29 5.50 -3.52 3.11
N ALA A 30 5.79 -2.36 2.49
CA ALA A 30 5.77 -1.05 3.13
C ALA A 30 4.65 -0.93 4.19
N ASP A 31 5.04 -0.80 5.46
CA ASP A 31 4.09 -0.61 6.55
C ASP A 31 3.48 0.78 6.40
N PRO A 32 2.14 0.93 6.46
CA PRO A 32 1.51 2.24 6.38
C PRO A 32 1.96 3.16 7.53
N GLU A 33 2.53 2.60 8.59
CA GLU A 33 2.97 3.25 9.82
C GLU A 33 4.42 3.78 9.76
N SER A 34 5.17 3.46 8.69
CA SER A 34 6.54 3.96 8.46
C SER A 34 6.58 4.71 7.14
N ALA A 35 6.57 6.04 7.20
CA ALA A 35 6.70 6.87 6.00
C ALA A 35 8.13 7.36 5.84
N GLY A 36 8.83 6.80 4.85
CA GLY A 36 10.03 7.40 4.28
C GLY A 36 9.70 8.63 3.43
N ALA A 37 10.64 9.02 2.56
CA ALA A 37 10.42 10.14 1.63
C ALA A 37 9.21 9.91 0.69
N PRO A 38 8.53 10.98 0.22
CA PRO A 38 7.41 10.86 -0.72
C PRO A 38 7.77 10.11 -2.00
N THR A 39 6.94 9.13 -2.34
CA THR A 39 7.05 8.33 -3.57
C THR A 39 6.72 9.15 -4.82
N ALA A 40 7.10 8.65 -6.00
CA ALA A 40 6.72 9.29 -7.27
C ALA A 40 5.20 9.39 -7.43
N PHE A 41 4.46 8.37 -6.97
CA PHE A 41 3.00 8.40 -6.95
C PHE A 41 2.49 9.52 -6.04
N ALA A 42 2.97 9.60 -4.79
CA ALA A 42 2.58 10.66 -3.85
C ALA A 42 2.87 12.07 -4.42
N LYS A 43 4.04 12.28 -5.03
CA LYS A 43 4.40 13.57 -5.64
C LYS A 43 3.54 13.95 -6.86
N THR A 44 2.97 12.97 -7.55
CA THR A 44 2.09 13.21 -8.71
C THR A 44 0.65 13.44 -8.26
N ASP A 45 0.19 12.68 -7.28
CA ASP A 45 -1.20 12.68 -6.82
C ASP A 45 -1.51 13.85 -5.87
N ILE A 46 -0.55 14.24 -5.03
CA ILE A 46 -0.74 15.25 -3.97
C ILE A 46 -0.30 16.63 -4.48
N PRO A 47 -1.11 17.70 -4.32
CA PRO A 47 -0.67 19.05 -4.67
C PRO A 47 0.61 19.42 -3.90
N PRO A 48 1.62 20.06 -4.52
CA PRO A 48 2.92 20.31 -3.87
C PRO A 48 2.82 21.06 -2.53
N ALA A 49 1.92 22.04 -2.42
CA ALA A 49 1.69 22.76 -1.18
C ALA A 49 1.13 21.85 -0.08
N TYR A 50 0.14 21.01 -0.40
CA TYR A 50 -0.44 20.04 0.52
C TYR A 50 0.59 19.00 0.96
N LEU A 51 1.42 18.49 0.03
CA LEU A 51 2.47 17.53 0.36
C LEU A 51 3.43 18.10 1.41
N ARG A 52 3.88 19.35 1.22
CA ARG A 52 4.70 20.05 2.21
C ARG A 52 3.99 20.15 3.56
N TRP A 53 2.74 20.62 3.58
CA TRP A 53 1.97 20.75 4.82
C TRP A 53 1.74 19.41 5.54
N TYR A 54 1.52 18.32 4.82
CA TYR A 54 1.42 16.99 5.44
C TYR A 54 2.73 16.57 6.11
N GLN A 55 3.88 16.85 5.49
CA GLN A 55 5.18 16.53 6.06
C GLN A 55 5.48 17.41 7.28
N ASP A 56 5.23 18.71 7.18
CA ASP A 56 5.45 19.67 8.26
C ASP A 56 4.56 19.37 9.46
N ALA A 57 3.26 19.16 9.23
CA ALA A 57 2.31 18.84 10.30
C ALA A 57 2.57 17.47 10.95
N ALA A 58 3.02 16.47 10.19
CA ALA A 58 3.42 15.19 10.77
C ALA A 58 4.58 15.33 11.74
N ALA A 59 5.53 16.22 11.46
CA ALA A 59 6.70 16.45 12.30
C ALA A 59 6.35 17.01 13.68
N THR A 60 5.16 17.61 13.86
CA THR A 60 4.69 18.09 15.16
C THR A 60 4.17 16.98 16.07
N CYS A 61 4.05 15.74 15.57
CA CYS A 61 3.60 14.58 16.34
C CYS A 61 4.57 13.39 16.17
N PRO A 62 5.45 13.12 17.15
CA PRO A 62 6.37 11.98 17.09
C PRO A 62 5.64 10.67 16.80
N GLY A 63 6.07 9.98 15.74
CA GLY A 63 5.52 8.69 15.31
C GLY A 63 4.27 8.76 14.43
N LEU A 64 3.71 9.95 14.16
CA LEU A 64 2.65 10.10 13.16
C LEU A 64 3.27 10.20 11.76
N PRO A 65 3.00 9.27 10.83
CA PRO A 65 3.63 9.33 9.52
C PRO A 65 2.82 10.21 8.56
N TRP A 66 3.52 11.03 7.74
CA TRP A 66 2.90 12.04 6.87
C TRP A 66 1.91 11.45 5.85
N ASN A 67 2.14 10.20 5.41
CA ASN A 67 1.28 9.49 4.47
C ASN A 67 -0.12 9.21 5.05
N ILE A 68 -0.28 9.11 6.37
CA ILE A 68 -1.59 8.96 7.03
C ILE A 68 -2.37 10.28 6.94
N LEU A 69 -1.73 11.41 7.23
CA LEU A 69 -2.34 12.74 7.08
C LEU A 69 -2.74 13.01 5.63
N ALA A 70 -1.84 12.68 4.69
CA ALA A 70 -2.13 12.77 3.27
C ALA A 70 -3.30 11.87 2.87
N ALA A 71 -3.35 10.64 3.37
CA ALA A 71 -4.45 9.72 3.08
C ALA A 71 -5.80 10.22 3.61
N ILE A 72 -5.83 10.83 4.80
CA ILE A 72 -7.05 11.48 5.32
C ILE A 72 -7.47 12.61 4.38
N GLY A 73 -6.58 13.55 4.03
CA GLY A 73 -6.97 14.64 3.14
C GLY A 73 -7.34 14.19 1.72
N SER A 74 -6.77 13.09 1.23
CA SER A 74 -7.22 12.43 -0.02
C SER A 74 -8.66 11.92 0.11
N VAL A 75 -8.95 11.18 1.19
CA VAL A 75 -10.27 10.59 1.44
C VAL A 75 -11.34 11.65 1.69
N GLU A 76 -11.01 12.73 2.39
CA GLU A 76 -11.95 13.80 2.76
C GLU A 76 -12.32 14.69 1.58
N SER A 77 -11.35 15.06 0.73
CA SER A 77 -11.57 16.15 -0.22
C SER A 77 -10.71 16.08 -1.48
N ASP A 78 -10.03 14.97 -1.74
CA ASP A 78 -9.02 14.89 -2.80
C ASP A 78 -7.96 16.00 -2.67
N HIS A 79 -7.42 16.16 -1.45
CA HIS A 79 -6.47 17.23 -1.11
C HIS A 79 -7.02 18.64 -1.40
N GLY A 80 -8.29 18.85 -1.06
CA GLY A 80 -9.01 20.09 -1.29
C GLY A 80 -9.35 20.39 -2.74
N ARG A 81 -9.21 19.44 -3.67
CA ARG A 81 -9.59 19.65 -5.09
C ARG A 81 -11.05 19.33 -5.40
N SER A 82 -11.70 18.54 -4.55
CA SER A 82 -13.09 18.18 -4.75
C SER A 82 -14.00 19.40 -4.67
N ARG A 83 -15.01 19.44 -5.54
CA ARG A 83 -15.99 20.53 -5.64
C ARG A 83 -17.27 20.28 -4.82
N LEU A 84 -17.26 19.25 -3.99
CA LEU A 84 -18.41 18.92 -3.14
C LEU A 84 -18.64 20.00 -2.06
N PRO A 85 -19.89 20.15 -1.58
CA PRO A 85 -20.21 21.15 -0.55
C PRO A 85 -19.33 21.03 0.71
N GLY A 86 -18.99 22.17 1.31
CA GLY A 86 -18.24 22.24 2.57
C GLY A 86 -16.72 22.30 2.42
N ILE A 87 -16.14 22.01 1.25
CA ILE A 87 -14.68 21.96 1.09
C ILE A 87 -14.05 23.36 1.07
N HIS A 88 -14.58 24.26 0.24
CA HIS A 88 -14.04 25.61 0.05
C HIS A 88 -14.81 26.69 0.82
N SER A 89 -16.06 26.40 1.20
CA SER A 89 -16.93 27.31 1.94
C SER A 89 -18.12 26.55 2.50
N GLY A 90 -18.77 27.10 3.53
CA GLY A 90 -19.97 26.50 4.11
C GLY A 90 -19.70 25.11 4.70
N GLN A 91 -20.73 24.30 4.85
CA GLN A 91 -20.61 22.96 5.45
C GLN A 91 -21.33 21.94 4.57
N ASN A 92 -20.89 20.69 4.64
CA ASN A 92 -21.65 19.58 4.09
C ASN A 92 -22.87 19.25 5.00
N PRO A 93 -23.78 18.35 4.60
CA PRO A 93 -24.95 17.99 5.43
C PRO A 93 -24.64 17.43 6.82
N ALA A 94 -23.41 16.94 7.05
CA ALA A 94 -22.96 16.47 8.36
C ALA A 94 -22.36 17.59 9.23
N GLY A 95 -22.32 18.84 8.74
CA GLY A 95 -21.72 19.98 9.44
C GLY A 95 -20.20 20.09 9.29
N ALA A 96 -19.59 19.29 8.40
CA ALA A 96 -18.16 19.31 8.19
C ALA A 96 -17.75 20.39 7.19
N GLY A 97 -16.59 21.02 7.40
CA GLY A 97 -16.06 22.04 6.51
C GLY A 97 -14.53 22.03 6.38
N GLY A 98 -14.03 22.64 5.32
CA GLY A 98 -12.60 22.74 5.01
C GLY A 98 -12.04 21.50 4.29
N PRO A 99 -10.78 21.54 3.83
CA PRO A 99 -10.16 20.45 3.08
C PRO A 99 -9.93 19.18 3.92
N MET A 100 -9.92 19.30 5.25
CA MET A 100 -9.85 18.14 6.17
C MET A 100 -11.21 17.78 6.79
N GLN A 101 -12.31 18.40 6.31
CA GLN A 101 -13.70 18.13 6.69
C GLN A 101 -13.92 18.09 8.22
N PHE A 102 -13.55 19.17 8.91
CA PHE A 102 -13.79 19.29 10.34
C PHE A 102 -15.22 19.69 10.68
N LEU A 103 -15.80 18.98 11.66
CA LEU A 103 -16.94 19.49 12.42
C LEU A 103 -16.54 20.71 13.24
N ALA A 104 -17.48 21.64 13.46
CA ALA A 104 -17.22 22.88 14.19
C ALA A 104 -16.63 22.64 15.59
N ALA A 105 -17.19 21.71 16.37
CA ALA A 105 -16.70 21.40 17.72
C ALA A 105 -15.26 20.85 17.71
N THR A 106 -14.93 19.99 16.75
CA THR A 106 -13.57 19.48 16.58
C THR A 106 -12.62 20.61 16.19
N TRP A 107 -13.04 21.50 15.29
CA TRP A 107 -12.24 22.67 14.93
C TRP A 107 -11.97 23.57 16.13
N THR A 108 -12.96 23.85 16.97
CA THR A 108 -12.78 24.64 18.20
C THR A 108 -11.74 24.03 19.13
N ALA A 109 -11.68 22.69 19.24
CA ALA A 109 -10.75 22.02 20.13
C ALA A 109 -9.32 21.88 19.57
N TYR A 110 -9.19 21.69 18.25
CA TYR A 110 -7.92 21.28 17.62
C TYR A 110 -7.40 22.23 16.55
N GLY A 111 -8.17 23.22 16.13
CA GLY A 111 -7.72 24.25 15.19
C GLY A 111 -6.45 24.95 15.68
N ILE A 112 -5.57 25.26 14.73
CA ILE A 112 -4.27 25.88 14.98
C ILE A 112 -3.86 26.68 13.76
N ASP A 113 -3.15 27.78 13.98
CA ASP A 113 -2.53 28.62 12.95
C ASP A 113 -1.25 27.91 12.49
N GLY A 114 -1.37 27.17 11.38
CA GLY A 114 -0.38 26.23 10.89
C GLY A 114 0.62 26.84 9.92
N ASP A 115 0.29 27.96 9.28
CA ASP A 115 1.22 28.75 8.46
C ASP A 115 1.72 30.03 9.16
N HIS A 116 1.27 30.28 10.40
CA HIS A 116 1.67 31.41 11.24
C HIS A 116 1.30 32.77 10.64
N ASP A 117 0.14 32.84 9.98
CA ASP A 117 -0.39 34.08 9.40
C ASP A 117 -1.18 34.96 10.40
N GLY A 118 -1.34 34.48 11.64
CA GLY A 118 -2.05 35.14 12.73
C GLY A 118 -3.55 34.82 12.78
N ARG A 119 -4.04 33.88 11.97
CA ARG A 119 -5.43 33.45 11.93
C ARG A 119 -5.53 31.93 12.06
N THR A 120 -6.64 31.47 12.61
CA THR A 120 -7.00 30.05 12.57
C THR A 120 -8.22 29.87 11.68
N ASP A 121 -8.03 29.34 10.48
CA ASP A 121 -9.08 29.15 9.49
C ASP A 121 -9.21 27.67 9.07
N ARG A 122 -10.38 27.09 9.32
CA ARG A 122 -10.74 25.72 8.92
C ARG A 122 -10.58 25.49 7.41
N TYR A 123 -10.67 26.54 6.59
CA TYR A 123 -10.57 26.47 5.14
C TYR A 123 -9.15 26.75 4.62
N ASN A 124 -8.24 27.27 5.45
CA ASN A 124 -6.83 27.33 5.12
C ASN A 124 -6.24 25.90 5.15
N PRO A 125 -5.64 25.41 4.04
CA PRO A 125 -5.05 24.08 4.02
C PRO A 125 -3.96 23.84 5.07
N ALA A 126 -3.12 24.83 5.37
CA ALA A 126 -2.06 24.70 6.36
C ALA A 126 -2.67 24.45 7.75
N ASP A 127 -3.59 25.30 8.17
CA ASP A 127 -4.28 25.21 9.46
C ASP A 127 -5.09 23.91 9.58
N ALA A 128 -5.85 23.56 8.55
CA ALA A 128 -6.65 22.34 8.54
C ALA A 128 -5.77 21.10 8.68
N ILE A 129 -4.64 21.03 7.96
CA ILE A 129 -3.74 19.88 8.02
C ILE A 129 -3.04 19.80 9.40
N HIS A 130 -2.57 20.93 9.95
CA HIS A 130 -1.99 20.96 11.30
C HIS A 130 -3.02 20.64 12.39
N GLY A 131 -4.26 21.09 12.25
CA GLY A 131 -5.36 20.73 13.13
C GLY A 131 -5.63 19.22 13.10
N ALA A 132 -5.53 18.58 11.94
CA ALA A 132 -5.68 17.13 11.81
C ALA A 132 -4.52 16.37 12.47
N ALA A 133 -3.28 16.84 12.29
CA ALA A 133 -2.14 16.28 12.99
C ALA A 133 -2.29 16.40 14.52
N ARG A 134 -2.70 17.56 15.01
CA ARG A 134 -2.96 17.81 16.43
C ARG A 134 -4.06 16.89 16.98
N TYR A 135 -5.17 16.74 16.23
CA TYR A 135 -6.25 15.82 16.59
C TYR A 135 -5.75 14.37 16.71
N LEU A 136 -5.05 13.87 15.68
CA LEU A 136 -4.55 12.50 15.67
C LEU A 136 -3.53 12.28 16.79
N CYS A 137 -2.67 13.25 17.05
CA CYS A 137 -1.66 13.18 18.11
C CYS A 137 -2.30 13.09 19.50
N ALA A 138 -3.30 13.94 19.76
CA ALA A 138 -4.07 13.91 21.00
C ALA A 138 -4.79 12.56 21.22
N ASN A 139 -5.11 11.85 20.13
CA ASN A 139 -5.69 10.52 20.14
C ASN A 139 -4.65 9.39 20.03
N HIS A 140 -3.38 9.68 20.33
CA HIS A 140 -2.27 8.72 20.39
C HIS A 140 -1.89 8.05 19.06
N ALA A 141 -2.22 8.65 17.92
CA ALA A 141 -1.88 8.09 16.60
C ALA A 141 -0.37 7.80 16.44
N GLY A 142 0.50 8.62 17.04
CA GLY A 142 1.95 8.44 17.00
C GLY A 142 2.47 7.17 17.68
N LYS A 143 1.64 6.46 18.46
CA LYS A 143 2.00 5.14 19.02
C LYS A 143 1.83 3.98 18.02
N GLY A 144 1.32 4.23 16.81
CA GLY A 144 1.11 3.20 15.79
C GLY A 144 0.06 2.16 16.18
N GLY A 145 0.00 1.09 15.40
CA GLY A 145 -0.83 -0.10 15.60
C GLY A 145 -2.29 0.21 15.97
N ARG A 146 -2.74 -0.39 17.07
CA ARG A 146 -4.13 -0.21 17.56
C ARG A 146 -4.45 1.25 17.90
N HIS A 147 -3.48 2.03 18.37
CA HIS A 147 -3.72 3.44 18.70
C HIS A 147 -3.92 4.28 17.45
N LEU A 148 -3.14 4.02 16.39
CA LEU A 148 -3.36 4.65 15.09
C LEU A 148 -4.74 4.31 14.51
N TYR A 149 -5.11 3.03 14.54
CA TYR A 149 -6.46 2.59 14.13
C TYR A 149 -7.55 3.36 14.87
N GLN A 150 -7.46 3.41 16.21
CA GLN A 150 -8.43 4.09 17.05
C GLN A 150 -8.47 5.60 16.82
N ALA A 151 -7.33 6.24 16.58
CA ALA A 151 -7.27 7.67 16.27
C ALA A 151 -7.98 8.00 14.95
N ILE A 152 -7.76 7.19 13.91
CA ILE A 152 -8.43 7.35 12.61
C ILE A 152 -9.93 7.05 12.76
N TRP A 153 -10.31 6.02 13.52
CA TRP A 153 -11.71 5.72 13.81
C TRP A 153 -12.40 6.84 14.61
N ARG A 154 -11.70 7.51 15.53
CA ARG A 154 -12.26 8.67 16.22
C ARG A 154 -12.47 9.84 15.28
N TYR A 155 -11.57 10.01 14.30
CA TYR A 155 -11.70 11.02 13.24
C TYR A 155 -13.02 10.83 12.46
N ASN A 156 -13.31 9.58 12.09
CA ASN A 156 -14.56 9.18 11.46
C ASN A 156 -14.94 7.77 11.95
N HIS A 157 -16.05 7.66 12.69
CA HIS A 157 -16.47 6.48 13.47
C HIS A 157 -16.95 5.30 12.59
N ALA A 158 -16.12 4.90 11.64
CA ALA A 158 -16.43 3.87 10.66
C ALA A 158 -15.18 3.07 10.29
N ASP A 159 -15.25 1.75 10.45
CA ASP A 159 -14.13 0.87 10.08
C ASP A 159 -13.83 0.91 8.58
N TRP A 160 -14.84 1.14 7.74
CA TRP A 160 -14.62 1.31 6.30
C TRP A 160 -13.76 2.54 5.98
N TYR A 161 -13.90 3.61 6.78
CA TYR A 161 -13.10 4.81 6.63
C TYR A 161 -11.66 4.54 7.03
N VAL A 162 -11.44 3.90 8.19
CA VAL A 162 -10.10 3.51 8.65
C VAL A 162 -9.39 2.66 7.59
N ARG A 163 -10.07 1.65 7.05
CA ARG A 163 -9.52 0.81 5.97
C ARG A 163 -9.16 1.63 4.73
N LYS A 164 -10.02 2.56 4.31
CA LYS A 164 -9.78 3.42 3.14
C LYS A 164 -8.54 4.30 3.34
N VAL A 165 -8.40 4.91 4.52
CA VAL A 165 -7.22 5.71 4.90
C VAL A 165 -5.95 4.86 4.89
N LEU A 166 -5.95 3.71 5.58
CA LEU A 166 -4.75 2.86 5.67
C LEU A 166 -4.31 2.31 4.31
N VAL A 167 -5.26 1.92 3.45
CA VAL A 167 -4.96 1.50 2.08
C VAL A 167 -4.35 2.63 1.26
N GLN A 168 -4.91 3.85 1.35
CA GLN A 168 -4.38 5.00 0.63
C GLN A 168 -3.00 5.41 1.17
N ALA A 169 -2.79 5.40 2.48
CA ALA A 169 -1.50 5.69 3.11
C ALA A 169 -0.42 4.70 2.65
N ARG A 170 -0.78 3.42 2.49
CA ARG A 170 0.14 2.42 1.94
C ARG A 170 0.51 2.71 0.49
N ARG A 171 -0.42 3.21 -0.34
CA ARG A 171 -0.12 3.61 -1.72
C ARG A 171 0.88 4.77 -1.76
N TYR A 172 0.77 5.72 -0.84
CA TYR A 172 1.75 6.81 -0.73
C TYR A 172 3.11 6.38 -0.21
N ALA A 173 3.18 5.37 0.67
CA ALA A 173 4.44 4.86 1.23
C ALA A 173 5.13 3.79 0.37
N THR A 174 4.38 3.08 -0.48
CA THR A 174 4.96 2.00 -1.30
C THR A 174 5.63 2.60 -2.53
N ALA A 175 6.97 2.69 -2.52
CA ALA A 175 7.71 2.90 -3.76
C ALA A 175 7.30 1.80 -4.75
N THR A 176 6.89 2.19 -5.96
CA THR A 176 6.51 1.25 -7.02
C THR A 176 7.60 0.19 -7.16
N SER A 177 7.37 -1.00 -6.60
CA SER A 177 8.35 -2.07 -6.65
C SER A 177 8.53 -2.46 -8.12
N THR A 178 9.72 -2.87 -8.52
CA THR A 178 10.01 -3.33 -9.90
C THR A 178 9.02 -4.41 -10.38
N GLY A 179 8.36 -5.13 -9.45
CA GLY A 179 7.25 -6.06 -9.72
C GLY A 179 5.99 -5.39 -10.31
N SER A 180 5.68 -4.14 -9.96
CA SER A 180 4.61 -3.37 -10.60
C SER A 180 4.97 -2.98 -12.05
N ARG A 181 6.25 -2.69 -12.35
CA ARG A 181 6.68 -2.41 -13.73
C ARG A 181 6.61 -3.66 -14.61
N ARG A 182 7.09 -4.80 -14.10
CA ARG A 182 6.99 -6.09 -14.82
C ARG A 182 5.53 -6.54 -14.97
N GLY A 183 4.73 -6.43 -13.93
CA GLY A 183 3.29 -6.71 -14.00
C GLY A 183 2.56 -5.81 -15.01
N ALA A 184 2.85 -4.51 -15.04
CA ALA A 184 2.29 -3.59 -16.03
C ALA A 184 2.78 -3.86 -17.46
N LEU A 185 4.00 -4.39 -17.65
CA LEU A 185 4.46 -4.88 -18.95
C LEU A 185 3.70 -6.14 -19.36
N ALA A 186 3.51 -7.09 -18.45
CA ALA A 186 2.77 -8.33 -18.71
C ALA A 186 1.31 -8.04 -19.08
N VAL A 187 0.62 -7.20 -18.30
CA VAL A 187 -0.77 -6.81 -18.61
C VAL A 187 -0.86 -6.11 -19.97
N ARG A 188 0.02 -5.13 -20.25
CA ARG A 188 0.03 -4.45 -21.56
C ARG A 188 0.33 -5.41 -22.72
N ALA A 189 1.17 -6.41 -22.51
CA ALA A 189 1.44 -7.44 -23.51
C ALA A 189 0.22 -8.33 -23.77
N ALA A 190 -0.48 -8.76 -22.72
CA ALA A 190 -1.70 -9.57 -22.83
C ALA A 190 -2.84 -8.81 -23.53
N LEU A 191 -3.03 -7.53 -23.19
CA LEU A 191 -4.13 -6.71 -23.74
C LEU A 191 -4.05 -6.54 -25.27
N ARG A 192 -2.87 -6.72 -25.89
CA ARG A 192 -2.72 -6.71 -27.37
C ARG A 192 -3.45 -7.85 -28.06
N TRP A 193 -3.80 -8.90 -27.32
CA TRP A 193 -4.45 -10.10 -27.85
C TRP A 193 -5.94 -10.18 -27.48
N LEU A 194 -6.55 -9.10 -27.00
CA LEU A 194 -8.00 -9.04 -26.82
C LEU A 194 -8.71 -9.37 -28.14
N GLY A 195 -9.69 -10.27 -28.07
CA GLY A 195 -10.41 -10.78 -29.24
C GLY A 195 -9.71 -11.94 -29.97
N THR A 196 -8.53 -12.37 -29.53
CA THR A 196 -7.88 -13.57 -30.09
C THR A 196 -8.67 -14.82 -29.69
N PRO A 197 -8.97 -15.75 -30.62
CA PRO A 197 -9.66 -16.99 -30.31
C PRO A 197 -8.94 -17.83 -29.25
N TYR A 198 -9.71 -18.54 -28.42
CA TYR A 198 -9.15 -19.54 -27.51
C TYR A 198 -8.72 -20.78 -28.30
N ALA A 199 -7.44 -21.16 -28.19
CA ALA A 199 -6.88 -22.33 -28.85
C ALA A 199 -6.36 -23.29 -27.80
N TRP A 200 -7.02 -24.44 -27.61
CA TRP A 200 -6.62 -25.44 -26.62
C TRP A 200 -5.19 -25.93 -26.87
N GLY A 201 -4.26 -25.79 -25.91
CA GLY A 201 -2.84 -26.12 -26.11
C GLY A 201 -2.06 -25.07 -26.91
N GLY A 202 -2.72 -24.01 -27.39
CA GLY A 202 -2.15 -23.01 -28.28
C GLY A 202 -1.38 -21.90 -27.57
N GLY A 203 -0.40 -21.37 -28.28
CA GLY A 203 0.41 -20.23 -27.86
C GLY A 203 1.54 -20.56 -26.89
N GLY A 204 2.31 -19.52 -26.54
CA GLY A 204 3.48 -19.63 -25.67
C GLY A 204 4.24 -18.31 -25.59
N THR A 205 5.50 -18.36 -25.16
CA THR A 205 6.33 -17.18 -24.90
C THR A 205 6.52 -16.25 -26.13
N THR A 206 6.33 -16.76 -27.35
CA THR A 206 6.54 -16.04 -28.61
C THR A 206 5.27 -15.52 -29.28
N GLY A 207 4.09 -15.89 -28.81
CA GLY A 207 2.81 -15.43 -29.37
C GLY A 207 1.77 -16.55 -29.53
N PRO A 208 0.70 -16.30 -30.30
CA PRO A 208 -0.36 -17.28 -30.52
C PRO A 208 0.14 -18.42 -31.40
N GLY A 209 -0.32 -19.63 -31.08
CA GLY A 209 0.01 -20.85 -31.81
C GLY A 209 -1.26 -21.61 -32.19
N TYR A 210 -1.12 -22.62 -33.03
CA TYR A 210 -2.22 -23.55 -33.26
C TYR A 210 -2.46 -24.38 -32.01
N GLY A 211 -3.73 -24.62 -31.69
CA GLY A 211 -4.09 -25.54 -30.64
C GLY A 211 -3.83 -27.00 -31.04
N ILE A 212 -4.30 -27.90 -30.19
CA ILE A 212 -4.31 -29.35 -30.40
C ILE A 212 -5.74 -29.87 -30.21
N ALA A 213 -6.01 -31.08 -30.70
CA ALA A 213 -7.32 -31.73 -30.61
C ALA A 213 -8.45 -30.79 -31.09
N GLN A 214 -9.43 -30.48 -30.25
CA GLN A 214 -10.55 -29.58 -30.57
C GLN A 214 -10.09 -28.16 -30.96
N GLY A 215 -8.86 -27.78 -30.62
CA GLY A 215 -8.24 -26.50 -30.99
C GLY A 215 -7.29 -26.56 -32.19
N ALA A 216 -7.11 -27.71 -32.87
CA ALA A 216 -6.06 -27.90 -33.88
C ALA A 216 -6.11 -26.91 -35.07
N GLY A 217 -7.33 -26.48 -35.45
CA GLY A 217 -7.53 -25.48 -36.51
C GLY A 217 -7.51 -24.03 -36.04
N ILE A 218 -7.42 -23.78 -34.74
CA ILE A 218 -7.54 -22.45 -34.15
C ILE A 218 -6.16 -21.91 -33.81
N LYS A 219 -5.80 -20.76 -34.36
CA LYS A 219 -4.58 -20.03 -34.00
C LYS A 219 -4.90 -19.01 -32.92
N GLY A 220 -4.37 -19.22 -31.72
CA GLY A 220 -4.70 -18.39 -30.56
C GLY A 220 -3.91 -18.77 -29.32
N PHE A 221 -4.50 -18.55 -28.16
CA PHE A 221 -3.92 -18.92 -26.88
C PHE A 221 -4.88 -19.78 -26.08
N ASP A 222 -4.33 -20.69 -25.27
CA ASP A 222 -5.02 -21.15 -24.07
C ASP A 222 -4.67 -20.29 -22.85
N CYS A 223 -5.26 -20.62 -21.70
CA CYS A 223 -5.11 -19.86 -20.45
C CYS A 223 -3.63 -19.71 -20.03
N SER A 224 -2.85 -20.78 -20.13
CA SER A 224 -1.47 -20.82 -19.65
C SER A 224 -0.46 -20.35 -20.70
N GLY A 225 -0.80 -20.46 -21.99
CA GLY A 225 -0.06 -19.91 -23.11
C GLY A 225 -0.09 -18.38 -23.14
N LEU A 226 -1.26 -17.76 -22.90
CA LEU A 226 -1.35 -16.29 -22.81
C LEU A 226 -0.59 -15.74 -21.61
N ALA A 227 -0.68 -16.42 -20.46
CA ALA A 227 0.07 -16.05 -19.26
C ALA A 227 1.59 -16.12 -19.49
N GLN A 228 2.08 -17.19 -20.13
CA GLN A 228 3.50 -17.29 -20.51
C GLN A 228 3.95 -16.18 -21.44
N TYR A 229 3.15 -15.88 -22.47
CA TYR A 229 3.46 -14.79 -23.39
C TYR A 229 3.61 -13.48 -22.63
N ALA A 230 2.61 -13.14 -21.81
CA ALA A 230 2.57 -11.90 -21.05
C ALA A 230 3.80 -11.74 -20.15
N TRP A 231 4.13 -12.77 -19.37
CA TRP A 231 5.28 -12.72 -18.47
C TRP A 231 6.62 -12.75 -19.22
N ALA A 232 6.71 -13.44 -20.36
CA ALA A 232 7.91 -13.42 -21.21
C ALA A 232 8.20 -12.00 -21.73
N GLN A 233 7.17 -11.23 -22.11
CA GLN A 233 7.34 -9.81 -22.48
C GLN A 233 7.80 -8.91 -21.32
N ALA A 234 7.63 -9.38 -20.08
CA ALA A 234 8.15 -8.74 -18.86
C ALA A 234 9.50 -9.31 -18.40
N GLY A 235 10.13 -10.19 -19.19
CA GLY A 235 11.40 -10.85 -18.89
C GLY A 235 11.31 -11.95 -17.82
N ILE A 236 10.12 -12.52 -17.60
CA ILE A 236 9.88 -13.59 -16.63
C ILE A 236 9.42 -14.84 -17.40
N HIS A 237 10.16 -15.93 -17.26
CA HIS A 237 9.77 -17.23 -17.81
C HIS A 237 8.98 -18.00 -16.76
N ILE A 238 7.79 -18.46 -17.14
CA ILE A 238 6.94 -19.32 -16.30
C ILE A 238 6.67 -20.65 -17.04
N PRO A 239 6.33 -21.73 -16.32
CA PRO A 239 6.06 -23.04 -16.92
C PRO A 239 4.91 -23.06 -17.94
N ARG A 240 4.84 -24.12 -18.75
CA ARG A 240 3.80 -24.27 -19.78
C ARG A 240 2.40 -24.48 -19.21
N ILE A 241 2.32 -25.27 -18.16
CA ILE A 241 1.05 -25.79 -17.63
C ILE A 241 0.59 -24.92 -16.47
N ALA A 242 -0.70 -24.61 -16.42
CA ALA A 242 -1.30 -23.77 -15.38
C ALA A 242 -1.00 -24.27 -13.95
N ALA A 243 -1.03 -25.58 -13.74
CA ALA A 243 -0.69 -26.19 -12.45
C ALA A 243 0.75 -25.89 -12.03
N ASP A 244 1.71 -26.01 -12.96
CA ASP A 244 3.11 -25.68 -12.69
C ASP A 244 3.31 -24.18 -12.50
N GLN A 245 2.58 -23.33 -13.24
CA GLN A 245 2.58 -21.88 -13.02
C GLN A 245 2.10 -21.52 -11.61
N TYR A 246 1.06 -22.19 -11.12
CA TYR A 246 0.56 -22.04 -9.75
C TYR A 246 1.62 -22.48 -8.73
N ASN A 247 2.21 -23.67 -8.92
CA ASN A 247 3.22 -24.22 -8.02
C ASN A 247 4.53 -23.43 -8.01
N ALA A 248 4.90 -22.82 -9.15
CA ALA A 248 6.11 -22.00 -9.28
C ALA A 248 5.94 -20.58 -8.70
N GLY A 249 4.70 -20.14 -8.43
CA GLY A 249 4.46 -18.90 -7.71
C GLY A 249 4.97 -19.03 -6.27
N THR A 250 5.87 -18.13 -5.84
CA THR A 250 6.25 -18.04 -4.42
C THR A 250 4.96 -17.80 -3.63
N GLY A 251 4.51 -18.77 -2.84
CA GLY A 251 3.21 -18.81 -2.14
C GLY A 251 2.95 -17.63 -1.19
N ARG A 252 2.84 -16.41 -1.74
CA ARG A 252 2.19 -15.29 -1.10
C ARG A 252 0.71 -15.57 -1.22
N ASP A 253 0.18 -16.04 -0.11
CA ASP A 253 -1.23 -16.29 0.10
C ASP A 253 -2.11 -15.20 -0.57
N PRO A 254 -2.86 -15.53 -1.63
CA PRO A 254 -3.84 -14.62 -2.23
C PRO A 254 -5.00 -14.30 -1.28
N PHE A 255 -5.14 -15.05 -0.17
CA PHE A 255 -6.24 -15.03 0.78
C PHE A 255 -5.97 -14.20 2.05
N ALA A 256 -4.86 -13.48 2.15
CA ALA A 256 -4.60 -12.54 3.26
C ALA A 256 -5.53 -11.29 3.28
N GLY A 257 -6.65 -11.29 2.55
CA GLY A 257 -7.66 -10.23 2.60
C GLY A 257 -8.99 -10.57 1.91
N GLY A 258 -9.88 -11.30 2.59
CA GLY A 258 -11.32 -11.36 2.27
C GLY A 258 -11.72 -12.09 0.96
N PRO A 259 -13.01 -12.40 0.73
CA PRO A 259 -13.39 -13.50 -0.16
C PRO A 259 -13.33 -13.16 -1.67
N LEU A 260 -12.46 -13.92 -2.35
CA LEU A 260 -12.44 -14.48 -3.71
C LEU A 260 -12.38 -13.57 -4.96
N PRO A 261 -11.59 -14.01 -5.95
CA PRO A 261 -12.19 -14.39 -7.23
C PRO A 261 -11.84 -15.83 -7.62
N ALA A 262 -12.88 -16.68 -7.65
CA ALA A 262 -12.86 -17.95 -8.35
C ALA A 262 -12.90 -17.68 -9.87
N VAL A 263 -11.76 -17.75 -10.55
CA VAL A 263 -11.72 -17.74 -12.03
C VAL A 263 -10.91 -18.91 -12.60
N MET A 264 -10.09 -19.62 -11.80
CA MET A 264 -9.24 -20.69 -12.34
C MET A 264 -9.78 -22.12 -12.15
N TYR A 265 -10.79 -22.32 -11.30
CA TYR A 265 -11.26 -23.69 -10.95
C TYR A 265 -12.54 -24.15 -11.67
N ARG A 266 -13.23 -23.27 -12.42
CA ARG A 266 -14.53 -23.60 -13.06
C ARG A 266 -14.44 -23.87 -14.56
N ILE A 267 -13.30 -24.37 -15.06
CA ILE A 267 -13.13 -24.74 -16.48
C ILE A 267 -12.68 -26.21 -16.64
N MET A 268 -12.31 -26.91 -15.57
CA MET A 268 -11.87 -28.33 -15.66
C MET A 268 -12.95 -29.38 -15.35
N HIS A 269 -14.18 -28.99 -15.01
CA HIS A 269 -15.22 -29.96 -14.56
C HIS A 269 -16.55 -29.92 -15.31
N GLU A 270 -16.64 -29.27 -16.48
CA GLU A 270 -17.82 -29.42 -17.35
C GLU A 270 -17.38 -29.96 -18.71
N THR A 271 -17.23 -31.28 -18.79
CA THR A 271 -17.41 -32.04 -20.02
C THR A 271 -18.86 -32.52 -20.06
N PRO A 272 -19.69 -32.13 -21.03
CA PRO A 272 -20.81 -32.95 -21.46
C PRO A 272 -20.30 -33.94 -22.51
N ASP A 273 -20.71 -35.20 -22.34
CA ASP A 273 -20.60 -36.30 -23.31
C ASP A 273 -21.18 -35.93 -24.69
#